data_AF-A0A3B4ZTL8-F1
#
_entry.id   AF-A0A3B4ZTL8-F1
#
_cell.length_a   1.000
_cell.length_b   1.000
_cell.length_c   1.000
_cell.angle_alpha   90.00
_cell.angle_beta   90.00
_cell.angle_gamma   90.00
#
_symmetry.space_group_name_H-M   'P 1'
#
loop_
_entity.id
_entity.type
_entity.pdbx_description
1 polymer ?
#
loop_
_entity_poly.entity_id
_entity_poly.type
_entity_poly.pdbx_seq_one_letter_code
_entity_poly.pdbx_strand_id
1 'polypeptide(L)'
;IAGIALCWQGVVQRQVCHTSCSAPSSLPVSERFAQYIDQMIQTSGAASGSVETLERLQQFLEPMLFLSGLELANTFEHFYRYYLGDRLLAQGNVWLESAVIDQIGSCFPSRFPQQMMKNLSESAELQQEFHLYRLQQLDRRLQEHDQVSRTSDSSSMMEDEWAESEDEAEVQVLVLSPRCWAVSSLCFLDEPTKHFPSELCSYLNQFTQFYTHSQSMYGLSHSKPRRLQWTWLGHAELQLGCWTLHVSTLQMFILLHFNHHQDVQVESLLQVTGLSAAVLLHALQPLVSDGGPLTCSPPDDPSHGETVDGVPVSVQLLPRQTYLNVDEDAAGTLERKRNYIYCLIVHIMKQEKEMHIDNLVFKVLDSCQKQEASRSPGGGSFSCSTGDVLSCIMHVISKGCIRRNEENPHIVEFLPEDPSTPQKGQAQFSFSRAEIRKDGAESRADIRCDL
;
A
#
# COMPACT_ATOMS: atom_id res chain seq x y z
N ILE A 1 16.47 -19.28 -17.44
CA ILE A 1 15.86 -18.08 -16.80
C ILE A 1 15.01 -17.29 -17.82
N ALA A 2 15.57 -16.77 -18.92
CA ALA A 2 14.80 -16.09 -19.97
C ALA A 2 13.68 -16.96 -20.60
N GLY A 3 13.94 -18.27 -20.80
CA GLY A 3 12.93 -19.20 -21.32
C GLY A 3 11.79 -19.54 -20.35
N ILE A 4 12.01 -19.44 -19.03
CA ILE A 4 10.98 -19.68 -18.02
C ILE A 4 10.07 -18.45 -17.91
N ALA A 5 10.66 -17.24 -17.93
CA ALA A 5 9.90 -16.00 -18.00
C ALA A 5 9.01 -15.93 -19.26
N LEU A 6 9.53 -16.33 -20.44
CA LEU A 6 8.75 -16.37 -21.68
C LEU A 6 7.66 -17.46 -21.68
N CYS A 7 7.92 -18.64 -21.11
CA CYS A 7 6.89 -19.69 -20.95
C CYS A 7 5.77 -19.24 -20.03
N TRP A 8 6.07 -18.58 -18.90
CA TRP A 8 5.05 -18.08 -17.99
C TRP A 8 4.33 -16.85 -18.52
N GLN A 9 5.00 -15.99 -19.29
CA GLN A 9 4.34 -14.88 -20.00
C GLN A 9 3.30 -15.39 -21.00
N GLY A 10 3.59 -16.51 -21.68
CA GLY A 10 2.64 -17.20 -22.57
C GLY A 10 1.49 -17.92 -21.84
N VAL A 11 1.72 -18.46 -20.64
CA VAL A 11 0.67 -19.09 -19.80
C VAL A 11 -0.24 -18.04 -19.17
N VAL A 12 0.32 -16.96 -18.64
CA VAL A 12 -0.42 -15.81 -18.09
C VAL A 12 -1.22 -15.11 -19.20
N GLN A 13 -0.67 -14.90 -20.40
CA GLN A 13 -1.45 -14.36 -21.53
C GLN A 13 -2.61 -15.27 -21.96
N ARG A 14 -2.48 -16.60 -21.88
CA ARG A 14 -3.56 -17.53 -22.27
C ARG A 14 -4.65 -17.69 -21.22
N GLN A 15 -4.34 -17.56 -19.93
CA GLN A 15 -5.34 -17.65 -18.85
C GLN A 15 -6.00 -16.30 -18.51
N VAL A 16 -5.31 -15.17 -18.72
CA VAL A 16 -5.84 -13.82 -18.41
C VAL A 16 -6.75 -13.28 -19.52
N CYS A 17 -6.55 -13.67 -20.79
CA CYS A 17 -7.39 -13.21 -21.90
C CYS A 17 -8.83 -13.77 -21.89
N HIS A 18 -9.17 -14.72 -21.01
CA HIS A 18 -10.51 -15.30 -20.97
C HIS A 18 -11.50 -14.60 -20.02
N THR A 19 -11.07 -13.65 -19.17
CA THR A 19 -11.97 -13.11 -18.12
C THR A 19 -12.16 -11.60 -18.06
N SER A 20 -11.43 -10.75 -18.80
CA SER A 20 -11.76 -9.30 -18.78
C SER A 20 -11.23 -8.55 -20.01
N CYS A 21 -12.14 -8.20 -20.93
CA CYS A 21 -11.89 -7.20 -21.96
C CYS A 21 -12.35 -5.82 -21.48
N SER A 22 -11.40 -4.96 -21.08
CA SER A 22 -11.43 -3.51 -21.34
C SER A 22 -10.09 -2.85 -20.98
N ALA A 23 -9.46 -2.25 -22.00
CA ALA A 23 -8.30 -1.32 -22.01
C ALA A 23 -6.89 -1.81 -21.57
N PRO A 24 -5.82 -1.59 -22.38
CA PRO A 24 -4.46 -1.95 -22.02
C PRO A 24 -3.72 -0.78 -21.35
N SER A 25 -3.78 -0.68 -20.03
CA SER A 25 -2.61 -0.18 -19.30
C SER A 25 -1.63 -1.35 -19.18
N SER A 26 -0.41 -1.21 -19.72
CA SER A 26 0.61 -2.26 -19.60
C SER A 26 1.17 -2.25 -18.17
N LEU A 27 0.40 -2.78 -17.22
CA LEU A 27 0.87 -2.89 -15.84
C LEU A 27 2.16 -3.73 -15.80
N PRO A 28 3.15 -3.35 -14.98
CA PRO A 28 4.37 -4.12 -14.79
C PRO A 28 4.06 -5.57 -14.44
N VAL A 29 4.89 -6.51 -14.92
CA VAL A 29 4.72 -7.95 -14.65
C VAL A 29 4.59 -8.25 -13.15
N SER A 30 5.35 -7.54 -12.32
CA SER A 30 5.28 -7.64 -10.85
C SER A 30 3.91 -7.27 -10.28
N GLU A 31 3.25 -6.25 -10.82
CA GLU A 31 1.91 -5.85 -10.38
C GLU A 31 0.88 -6.91 -10.77
N ARG A 32 1.00 -7.48 -11.98
CA ARG A 32 0.11 -8.55 -12.42
C ARG A 32 0.18 -9.78 -11.51
N PHE A 33 1.38 -10.15 -11.05
CA PHE A 33 1.53 -11.22 -10.05
C PHE A 33 0.83 -10.87 -8.72
N ALA A 34 1.03 -9.65 -8.21
CA ALA A 34 0.40 -9.20 -6.98
C ALA A 34 -1.14 -9.19 -7.08
N GLN A 35 -1.69 -8.65 -8.18
CA GLN A 35 -3.12 -8.66 -8.47
C GLN A 35 -3.69 -10.07 -8.55
N TYR A 36 -2.97 -10.98 -9.21
CA TYR A 36 -3.46 -12.33 -9.40
C TYR A 36 -3.51 -13.10 -8.08
N ILE A 37 -2.51 -12.93 -7.22
CA ILE A 37 -2.53 -13.49 -5.86
C ILE A 37 -3.68 -12.88 -5.04
N ASP A 38 -3.88 -11.57 -5.10
CA ASP A 38 -4.98 -10.88 -4.41
C ASP A 38 -6.36 -11.44 -4.80
N GLN A 39 -6.62 -11.59 -6.10
CA GLN A 39 -7.86 -12.19 -6.60
C GLN A 39 -8.06 -13.63 -6.11
N MET A 40 -6.99 -14.43 -6.09
CA MET A 40 -7.05 -15.80 -5.59
C MET A 40 -7.36 -15.87 -4.09
N ILE A 41 -6.82 -14.95 -3.28
CA ILE A 41 -7.14 -14.87 -1.85
C ILE A 41 -8.61 -14.50 -1.65
N GLN A 42 -9.08 -13.45 -2.33
CA GLN A 42 -10.46 -12.98 -2.19
C GLN A 42 -11.50 -14.02 -2.61
N THR A 43 -11.24 -14.75 -3.71
CA THR A 43 -12.11 -15.84 -4.16
C THR A 43 -12.09 -17.04 -3.22
N SER A 44 -10.94 -17.35 -2.63
CA SER A 44 -10.78 -18.43 -1.65
C SER A 44 -11.39 -18.09 -0.28
N GLY A 45 -11.34 -16.82 0.13
CA GLY A 45 -11.84 -16.34 1.42
C GLY A 45 -13.37 -16.29 1.53
N ALA A 46 -14.09 -16.36 0.40
CA ALA A 46 -15.55 -16.43 0.36
C ALA A 46 -16.12 -17.83 0.69
N ALA A 47 -15.30 -18.88 0.59
CA ALA A 47 -15.69 -20.23 0.98
C ALA A 47 -15.46 -20.44 2.49
N SER A 48 -16.41 -21.08 3.19
CA SER A 48 -16.26 -21.41 4.62
C SER A 48 -14.96 -22.19 4.84
N GLY A 49 -14.05 -21.64 5.65
CA GLY A 49 -12.65 -22.07 5.80
C GLY A 49 -12.44 -23.59 5.87
N SER A 50 -12.16 -24.20 4.73
CA SER A 50 -11.78 -25.61 4.63
C SER A 50 -10.27 -25.73 4.46
N VAL A 51 -9.68 -26.75 5.09
CA VAL A 51 -8.25 -27.09 4.94
C VAL A 51 -7.90 -27.28 3.46
N GLU A 52 -8.80 -27.86 2.67
CA GLU A 52 -8.64 -28.03 1.22
C GLU A 52 -8.46 -26.71 0.46
N THR A 53 -9.13 -25.63 0.89
CA THR A 53 -9.00 -24.31 0.28
C THR A 53 -7.61 -23.74 0.51
N LEU A 54 -7.08 -23.92 1.72
CA LEU A 54 -5.73 -23.50 2.06
C LEU A 54 -4.66 -24.30 1.29
N GLU A 55 -4.81 -25.62 1.19
CA GLU A 55 -3.88 -26.48 0.44
C GLU A 55 -3.82 -26.12 -1.04
N ARG A 56 -4.97 -25.87 -1.67
CA ARG A 56 -5.03 -25.42 -3.07
C ARG A 56 -4.33 -24.08 -3.26
N LEU A 57 -4.53 -23.15 -2.32
CA LEU A 57 -3.86 -21.85 -2.34
C LEU A 57 -2.33 -22.01 -2.17
N GLN A 58 -1.88 -22.87 -1.27
CA GLN A 58 -0.43 -23.14 -1.08
C GLN A 58 0.22 -23.75 -2.34
N GLN A 59 -0.42 -24.73 -2.97
CA GLN A 59 0.06 -25.32 -4.24
C GLN A 59 0.14 -24.27 -5.35
N PHE A 60 -0.83 -23.35 -5.41
CA PHE A 60 -0.83 -22.26 -6.36
C PHE A 60 0.29 -21.24 -6.11
N LEU A 61 0.65 -21.01 -4.84
CA LEU A 61 1.68 -20.06 -4.45
C LEU A 61 3.10 -20.61 -4.58
N GLU A 62 3.30 -21.93 -4.53
CA GLU A 62 4.61 -22.56 -4.62
C GLU A 62 5.43 -22.09 -5.85
N PRO A 63 4.87 -22.03 -7.08
CA PRO A 63 5.57 -21.46 -8.22
C PRO A 63 6.07 -20.04 -7.99
N MET A 64 5.36 -19.21 -7.21
CA MET A 64 5.70 -17.80 -6.96
C MET A 64 7.00 -17.61 -6.18
N LEU A 65 7.51 -18.67 -5.54
CA LEU A 65 8.82 -18.65 -4.87
C LEU A 65 9.97 -18.34 -5.83
N PHE A 66 9.78 -18.51 -7.15
CA PHE A 66 10.76 -18.09 -8.15
C PHE A 66 11.08 -16.59 -8.09
N LEU A 67 10.18 -15.77 -7.55
CA LEU A 67 10.40 -14.33 -7.34
C LEU A 67 11.48 -14.05 -6.29
N SER A 68 11.71 -14.99 -5.38
CA SER A 68 12.71 -14.88 -4.33
C SER A 68 14.10 -14.70 -4.93
N GLY A 69 14.79 -13.63 -4.52
CA GLY A 69 16.11 -13.29 -5.02
C GLY A 69 16.17 -12.71 -6.44
N LEU A 70 15.03 -12.51 -7.12
CA LEU A 70 14.99 -11.78 -8.39
C LEU A 70 14.97 -10.27 -8.17
N GLU A 71 15.45 -9.52 -9.16
CA GLU A 71 15.40 -8.06 -9.16
C GLU A 71 13.98 -7.51 -9.04
N LEU A 72 13.01 -8.24 -9.57
CA LEU A 72 11.61 -7.82 -9.57
C LEU A 72 10.97 -7.94 -8.18
N ALA A 73 11.61 -8.62 -7.22
CA ALA A 73 11.07 -8.89 -5.89
C ALA A 73 10.70 -7.61 -5.12
N ASN A 74 11.51 -6.55 -5.22
CA ASN A 74 11.19 -5.26 -4.59
C ASN A 74 9.96 -4.60 -5.21
N THR A 75 9.82 -4.68 -6.53
CA THR A 75 8.66 -4.15 -7.26
C THR A 75 7.42 -4.99 -6.95
N PHE A 76 7.56 -6.32 -6.87
CA PHE A 76 6.49 -7.21 -6.46
C PHE A 76 6.04 -6.93 -5.02
N GLU A 77 6.98 -6.83 -4.07
CA GLU A 77 6.70 -6.48 -2.67
C GLU A 77 5.97 -5.13 -2.57
N HIS A 78 6.40 -4.14 -3.36
CA HIS A 78 5.76 -2.82 -3.42
C HIS A 78 4.30 -2.89 -3.86
N PHE A 79 3.96 -3.66 -4.88
CA PHE A 79 2.58 -3.81 -5.31
C PHE A 79 1.78 -4.69 -4.34
N TYR A 80 2.36 -5.81 -3.90
CA TYR A 80 1.71 -6.76 -3.00
C TYR A 80 1.26 -6.09 -1.70
N ARG A 81 2.09 -5.21 -1.11
CA ARG A 81 1.71 -4.50 0.13
C ARG A 81 0.50 -3.58 -0.03
N TYR A 82 0.20 -3.06 -1.22
CA TYR A 82 -1.03 -2.26 -1.41
C TYR A 82 -2.27 -3.15 -1.41
N TYR A 83 -2.25 -4.25 -2.16
CA TYR A 83 -3.37 -5.20 -2.16
C TYR A 83 -3.56 -5.83 -0.78
N LEU A 84 -2.47 -6.16 -0.08
CA LEU A 84 -2.54 -6.62 1.30
C LEU A 84 -3.12 -5.53 2.23
N GLY A 85 -2.69 -4.28 2.09
CA GLY A 85 -3.18 -3.17 2.90
C GLY A 85 -4.70 -2.97 2.74
N ASP A 86 -5.22 -3.05 1.52
CA ASP A 86 -6.66 -2.98 1.23
C ASP A 86 -7.41 -4.10 1.94
N ARG A 87 -6.94 -5.35 1.84
CA ARG A 87 -7.57 -6.49 2.54
C ARG A 87 -7.51 -6.36 4.06
N LEU A 88 -6.38 -5.90 4.61
CA LEU A 88 -6.19 -5.77 6.06
C LEU A 88 -6.97 -4.61 6.69
N LEU A 89 -7.21 -3.53 5.93
CA LEU A 89 -7.99 -2.38 6.40
C LEU A 89 -9.47 -2.50 6.05
N ALA A 90 -9.84 -3.42 5.15
CA ALA A 90 -11.24 -3.77 4.94
C ALA A 90 -11.78 -4.55 6.14
N GLN A 91 -13.06 -4.37 6.48
CA GLN A 91 -13.78 -5.18 7.49
C GLN A 91 -14.04 -6.63 7.03
N GLY A 92 -13.18 -7.17 6.17
CA GLY A 92 -13.32 -8.49 5.54
C GLY A 92 -12.66 -9.61 6.35
N ASN A 93 -12.90 -10.85 5.90
CA ASN A 93 -12.30 -12.03 6.50
C ASN A 93 -10.82 -12.18 6.09
N VAL A 94 -9.90 -11.91 7.03
CA VAL A 94 -8.43 -11.87 6.80
C VAL A 94 -7.66 -13.08 7.35
N TRP A 95 -8.28 -14.25 7.34
CA TRP A 95 -7.69 -15.47 7.91
C TRP A 95 -6.60 -16.10 7.03
N LEU A 96 -6.54 -15.79 5.74
CA LEU A 96 -5.58 -16.38 4.79
C LEU A 96 -4.25 -15.62 4.78
N GLU A 97 -4.25 -14.35 5.15
CA GLU A 97 -3.16 -13.39 4.98
C GLU A 97 -1.88 -13.89 5.63
N SER A 98 -1.95 -14.36 6.88
CA SER A 98 -0.79 -14.91 7.58
C SER A 98 -0.21 -16.13 6.85
N ALA A 99 -1.06 -17.07 6.45
CA ALA A 99 -0.61 -18.30 5.81
C ALA A 99 0.00 -18.04 4.42
N VAL A 100 -0.57 -17.10 3.66
CA VAL A 100 0.00 -16.67 2.38
C VAL A 100 1.36 -16.00 2.60
N ILE A 101 1.44 -15.08 3.56
CA ILE A 101 2.69 -14.36 3.87
C ILE A 101 3.77 -15.35 4.33
N ASP A 102 3.41 -16.38 5.09
CA ASP A 102 4.35 -17.43 5.48
C ASP A 102 4.85 -18.23 4.26
N GLN A 103 3.95 -18.55 3.32
CA GLN A 103 4.28 -19.31 2.12
C GLN A 103 5.20 -18.53 1.15
N ILE A 104 4.89 -17.28 0.84
CA ILE A 104 5.65 -16.46 -0.12
C ILE A 104 6.57 -15.44 0.55
N GLY A 105 6.80 -15.56 1.86
CA GLY A 105 7.51 -14.57 2.66
C GLY A 105 8.94 -14.28 2.21
N SER A 106 9.59 -15.27 1.58
CA SER A 106 10.93 -15.13 1.02
C SER A 106 10.99 -14.18 -0.19
N CYS A 107 9.85 -13.98 -0.88
CA CYS A 107 9.71 -13.07 -2.02
C CYS A 107 9.63 -11.59 -1.62
N PHE A 108 9.69 -11.27 -0.33
CA PHE A 108 9.64 -9.92 0.22
C PHE A 108 10.99 -9.52 0.83
N PRO A 109 11.89 -8.91 0.05
CA PRO A 109 13.23 -8.51 0.52
C PRO A 109 13.21 -7.63 1.76
N SER A 110 12.28 -6.66 1.83
CA SER A 110 12.18 -5.71 2.94
C SER A 110 11.28 -6.20 4.09
N ARG A 111 10.64 -7.36 3.92
CA ARG A 111 9.69 -7.96 4.87
C ARG A 111 8.51 -7.04 5.19
N PHE A 112 8.10 -6.15 4.28
CA PHE A 112 7.01 -5.21 4.52
C PHE A 112 5.69 -5.91 4.82
N PRO A 113 5.25 -6.95 4.07
CA PRO A 113 4.03 -7.68 4.40
C PRO A 113 4.04 -8.28 5.81
N GLN A 114 5.16 -8.90 6.21
CA GLN A 114 5.33 -9.41 7.58
C GLN A 114 5.25 -8.30 8.62
N GLN A 115 5.90 -7.16 8.35
CA GLN A 115 5.90 -6.01 9.26
C GLN A 115 4.53 -5.34 9.36
N MET A 116 3.71 -5.38 8.30
CA MET A 116 2.33 -4.91 8.32
C MET A 116 1.48 -5.74 9.30
N MET A 117 1.56 -7.08 9.22
CA MET A 117 0.89 -7.97 10.18
C MET A 117 1.33 -7.70 11.62
N LYS A 118 2.64 -7.56 11.83
CA LYS A 118 3.21 -7.21 13.14
C LYS A 118 2.71 -5.86 13.66
N ASN A 119 2.56 -4.86 12.79
CA ASN A 119 2.03 -3.56 13.23
C ASN A 119 0.57 -3.64 13.67
N LEU A 120 -0.25 -4.50 13.05
CA LEU A 120 -1.63 -4.70 13.51
C LEU A 120 -1.67 -5.34 14.90
N SER A 121 -0.84 -6.36 15.15
CA SER A 121 -0.77 -6.97 16.48
C SER A 121 -0.25 -5.99 17.53
N GLU A 122 0.82 -5.24 17.24
CA GLU A 122 1.35 -4.19 18.11
C GLU A 122 0.31 -3.08 18.37
N SER A 123 -0.50 -2.74 17.36
CA SER A 123 -1.58 -1.77 17.50
C SER A 123 -2.73 -2.28 18.38
N ALA A 124 -3.05 -3.58 18.29
CA ALA A 124 -4.06 -4.20 19.15
C ALA A 124 -3.61 -4.21 20.62
N GLU A 125 -2.34 -4.52 20.88
CA GLU A 125 -1.74 -4.41 22.21
C GLU A 125 -1.79 -2.96 22.72
N LEU A 126 -1.42 -1.98 21.89
CA LEU A 126 -1.48 -0.57 22.23
C LEU A 126 -2.91 -0.08 22.53
N GLN A 127 -3.91 -0.59 21.81
CA GLN A 127 -5.32 -0.30 22.06
C GLN A 127 -5.76 -0.85 23.44
N GLN A 128 -5.29 -2.04 23.82
CA GLN A 128 -5.55 -2.60 25.16
C GLN A 128 -4.87 -1.79 26.26
N GLU A 129 -3.63 -1.37 26.04
CA GLU A 129 -2.92 -0.48 26.97
C GLU A 129 -3.65 0.86 27.14
N PHE A 130 -4.18 1.43 26.05
CA PHE A 130 -4.98 2.65 26.11
C PHE A 130 -6.28 2.45 26.92
N HIS A 131 -6.96 1.32 26.74
CA HIS A 131 -8.15 0.99 27.52
C HIS A 131 -7.82 0.92 29.02
N LEU A 132 -6.74 0.22 29.39
CA LEU A 132 -6.26 0.18 30.77
C LEU A 132 -5.89 1.57 31.30
N TYR A 133 -5.27 2.40 30.47
CA TYR A 133 -4.94 3.78 30.83
C TYR A 133 -6.19 4.63 31.12
N ARG A 134 -7.26 4.51 30.31
CA ARG A 134 -8.55 5.17 30.60
C ARG A 134 -9.14 4.69 31.92
N LEU A 135 -9.17 3.37 32.16
CA LEU A 135 -9.66 2.80 33.43
C LEU A 135 -8.86 3.32 34.64
N GLN A 136 -7.53 3.41 34.53
CA GLN A 136 -6.69 3.97 35.60
C GLN A 136 -6.94 5.46 35.84
N GLN A 137 -7.24 6.23 34.80
CA GLN A 137 -7.65 7.63 34.98
C GLN A 137 -8.99 7.75 35.70
N LEU A 138 -9.95 6.88 35.36
CA LEU A 138 -11.25 6.85 36.02
C LEU A 138 -11.09 6.50 37.50
N ASP A 139 -10.35 5.44 37.83
CA ASP A 139 -10.06 5.05 39.22
C ASP A 139 -9.40 6.19 40.02
N ARG A 140 -8.43 6.90 39.42
CA ARG A 140 -7.81 8.06 40.06
C ARG A 140 -8.80 9.18 40.35
N ARG A 141 -9.67 9.52 39.40
CA ARG A 141 -10.69 10.56 39.59
C ARG A 141 -11.70 10.18 40.67
N LEU A 142 -12.09 8.91 40.75
CA LEU A 142 -12.97 8.40 41.80
C LEU A 142 -12.30 8.50 43.19
N GLN A 143 -11.02 8.15 43.30
CA GLN A 143 -10.26 8.28 44.54
C GLN A 143 -10.06 9.73 44.99
N GLU A 144 -9.85 10.65 44.05
CA GLU A 144 -9.79 12.09 44.32
C GLU A 144 -11.15 12.61 44.82
N HIS A 145 -12.26 12.12 44.26
CA HIS A 145 -13.61 12.52 44.65
C HIS A 145 -14.06 11.96 46.01
N ASP A 146 -13.68 10.72 46.38
CA ASP A 146 -13.94 10.16 47.73
C ASP A 146 -13.21 10.96 48.83
N GLN A 147 -12.06 11.55 48.49
CA GLN A 147 -11.34 12.45 49.40
C GLN A 147 -12.01 13.83 49.51
N VAL A 148 -12.50 14.41 48.40
CA VAL A 148 -13.17 15.72 48.40
C VAL A 148 -14.58 15.65 49.03
N SER A 149 -15.33 14.58 48.77
CA SER A 149 -16.67 14.36 49.37
C SER A 149 -16.62 14.19 50.89
N ARG A 150 -15.51 13.71 51.46
CA ARG A 150 -15.29 13.68 52.91
C ARG A 150 -15.04 15.07 53.53
N THR A 151 -14.86 16.11 52.72
CA THR A 151 -14.53 17.48 53.18
C THR A 151 -15.62 18.53 52.89
N SER A 152 -16.66 18.20 52.11
CA SER A 152 -17.76 19.13 51.81
C SER A 152 -19.06 18.39 51.47
N ASP A 153 -20.11 18.64 52.27
CA ASP A 153 -21.48 18.15 52.09
C ASP A 153 -22.15 18.79 50.86
N SER A 154 -21.84 18.30 49.65
CA SER A 154 -22.56 18.69 48.43
C SER A 154 -22.65 17.52 47.46
N SER A 155 -23.49 16.54 47.82
CA SER A 155 -23.68 15.27 47.11
C SER A 155 -24.95 15.26 46.26
N SER A 156 -25.16 16.22 45.34
CA SER A 156 -26.37 16.20 44.49
C SER A 156 -26.23 16.64 43.03
N MET A 157 -25.02 16.72 42.47
CA MET A 157 -24.83 17.19 41.08
C MET A 157 -24.09 16.22 40.14
N MET A 158 -23.79 14.98 40.54
CA MET A 158 -22.92 14.09 39.75
C MET A 158 -23.46 12.66 39.60
N GLU A 159 -24.76 12.45 39.38
CA GLU A 159 -25.19 11.18 38.76
C GLU A 159 -25.12 11.27 37.22
N ASP A 160 -25.12 12.48 36.64
CA ASP A 160 -25.15 12.68 35.18
C ASP A 160 -23.76 12.64 34.49
N GLU A 161 -22.65 12.77 35.22
CA GLU A 161 -21.28 12.79 34.64
C GLU A 161 -20.61 11.40 34.55
N TRP A 162 -21.18 10.40 35.24
CA TRP A 162 -20.60 9.05 35.37
C TRP A 162 -21.42 7.96 34.69
N ALA A 163 -22.56 8.31 34.09
CA ALA A 163 -23.20 7.42 33.15
C ALA A 163 -22.30 7.36 31.90
N GLU A 164 -21.43 6.34 31.82
CA GLU A 164 -21.10 5.75 30.54
C GLU A 164 -22.46 5.43 29.91
N SER A 165 -22.93 6.30 29.02
CA SER A 165 -24.16 6.03 28.27
C SER A 165 -23.94 4.69 27.61
N GLU A 166 -24.88 3.76 27.73
CA GLU A 166 -24.83 2.45 27.04
C GLU A 166 -24.68 2.63 25.51
N ASP A 167 -24.83 3.85 25.00
CA ASP A 167 -24.64 4.33 23.63
C ASP A 167 -23.23 4.92 23.30
N GLU A 168 -22.18 4.77 24.13
CA GLU A 168 -20.82 5.24 23.76
C GLU A 168 -20.30 4.42 22.55
N ALA A 169 -20.06 5.09 21.43
CA ALA A 169 -19.58 4.44 20.21
C ALA A 169 -18.27 3.68 20.46
N GLU A 170 -18.19 2.44 19.99
CA GLU A 170 -16.96 1.65 20.08
C GLU A 170 -15.91 2.19 19.09
N VAL A 171 -14.91 2.89 19.62
CA VAL A 171 -13.81 3.46 18.82
C VAL A 171 -12.55 2.62 18.97
N GLN A 172 -11.95 2.23 17.84
CA GLN A 172 -10.65 1.57 17.77
C GLN A 172 -9.64 2.41 16.98
N VAL A 173 -8.41 2.52 17.48
CA VAL A 173 -7.32 3.24 16.79
C VAL A 173 -6.28 2.25 16.27
N LEU A 174 -6.00 2.33 14.97
CA LEU A 174 -4.92 1.58 14.33
C LEU A 174 -3.68 2.47 14.15
N VAL A 175 -2.59 2.11 14.84
CA VAL A 175 -1.30 2.80 14.75
C VAL A 175 -0.38 2.06 13.80
N LEU A 176 -0.24 2.61 12.60
CA LEU A 176 0.48 1.97 11.49
C LEU A 176 1.81 2.66 11.20
N SER A 177 2.86 1.90 10.88
CA SER A 177 4.16 2.47 10.51
C SER A 177 4.16 2.89 9.03
N PRO A 178 4.45 4.17 8.70
CA PRO A 178 4.48 4.63 7.31
C PRO A 178 5.64 4.02 6.50
N ARG A 179 6.51 3.22 7.12
CA ARG A 179 7.61 2.53 6.42
C ARG A 179 7.12 1.34 5.60
N CYS A 180 6.27 0.50 6.18
CA CYS A 180 5.74 -0.68 5.50
C CYS A 180 4.33 -0.42 4.93
N TRP A 181 3.54 0.44 5.56
CA TRP A 181 2.25 0.88 5.05
C TRP A 181 2.42 2.05 4.10
N ALA A 182 2.11 1.82 2.82
CA ALA A 182 2.25 2.80 1.75
C ALA A 182 1.08 3.80 1.73
N VAL A 183 0.88 4.51 2.84
CA VAL A 183 -0.21 5.46 2.98
C VAL A 183 0.08 6.69 2.13
N SER A 184 -0.81 6.97 1.17
CA SER A 184 -0.73 8.20 0.37
C SER A 184 -0.97 9.42 1.24
N SER A 185 -0.19 10.48 1.02
CA SER A 185 -0.42 11.78 1.68
C SER A 185 -1.79 12.38 1.38
N LEU A 186 -2.42 11.96 0.28
CA LEU A 186 -3.79 12.35 -0.09
C LEU A 186 -4.85 11.84 0.89
N CYS A 187 -4.49 10.88 1.76
CA CYS A 187 -5.40 10.30 2.72
C CYS A 187 -5.25 10.90 4.12
N PHE A 188 -4.41 11.92 4.30
CA PHE A 188 -4.23 12.56 5.61
C PHE A 188 -5.48 13.35 6.00
N LEU A 189 -5.85 13.19 7.27
CA LEU A 189 -6.91 13.93 7.92
C LEU A 189 -6.26 14.96 8.83
N ASP A 190 -6.38 16.22 8.44
CA ASP A 190 -5.94 17.34 9.27
C ASP A 190 -7.07 17.77 10.20
N GLU A 191 -6.73 18.02 11.47
CA GLU A 191 -7.65 18.54 12.50
C GLU A 191 -9.01 17.81 12.59
N PRO A 192 -9.06 16.56 13.10
CA PRO A 192 -10.30 15.77 13.23
C PRO A 192 -11.47 16.52 13.88
N THR A 193 -11.17 17.46 14.78
CA THR A 193 -12.12 18.36 15.47
C THR A 193 -12.97 19.23 14.55
N LYS A 194 -12.54 19.45 13.30
CA LYS A 194 -13.32 20.19 12.30
C LYS A 194 -14.31 19.31 11.55
N HIS A 195 -14.13 18.00 11.61
CA HIS A 195 -14.81 17.05 10.73
C HIS A 195 -15.76 16.13 11.50
N PHE A 196 -15.51 15.86 12.78
CA PHE A 196 -16.25 14.86 13.53
C PHE A 196 -16.88 15.41 14.82
N PRO A 197 -17.90 14.70 15.38
CA PRO A 197 -18.52 15.05 16.66
C PRO A 197 -17.52 15.15 17.82
N SER A 198 -17.90 15.90 18.86
CA SER A 198 -17.07 16.15 20.05
C SER A 198 -16.63 14.89 20.77
N GLU A 199 -17.49 13.87 20.79
CA GLU A 199 -17.31 12.62 21.51
C GLU A 199 -16.15 11.84 20.88
N LEU A 200 -16.21 11.64 19.55
CA LEU A 200 -15.13 11.01 18.80
C LEU A 200 -13.83 11.82 18.90
N CYS A 201 -13.91 13.14 18.75
CA CYS A 201 -12.72 13.99 18.86
C CYS A 201 -12.07 13.94 20.24
N SER A 202 -12.88 13.87 21.30
CA SER A 202 -12.40 13.70 22.67
C SER A 202 -11.62 12.39 22.81
N TYR A 203 -12.16 11.29 22.28
CA TYR A 203 -11.49 9.99 22.27
C TYR A 203 -10.13 10.06 21.55
N LEU A 204 -10.09 10.61 20.32
CA LEU A 204 -8.85 10.72 19.54
C LEU A 204 -7.80 11.59 20.23
N ASN A 205 -8.23 12.65 20.92
CA ASN A 205 -7.35 13.51 21.72
C ASN A 205 -6.79 12.76 22.94
N GLN A 206 -7.62 12.02 23.67
CA GLN A 206 -7.18 11.18 24.79
C GLN A 206 -6.16 10.13 24.33
N PHE A 207 -6.39 9.48 23.19
CA PHE A 207 -5.45 8.53 22.60
C PHE A 207 -4.12 9.20 22.24
N THR A 208 -4.17 10.40 21.65
CA THR A 208 -2.96 11.18 21.30
C THR A 208 -2.13 11.53 22.53
N GLN A 209 -2.79 11.92 23.62
CA GLN A 209 -2.13 12.21 24.90
C GLN A 209 -1.49 10.94 25.49
N PHE A 210 -2.23 9.83 25.51
CA PHE A 210 -1.71 8.53 25.93
C PHE A 210 -0.46 8.13 25.13
N TYR A 211 -0.53 8.20 23.80
CA TYR A 211 0.59 7.83 22.93
C TYR A 211 1.83 8.71 23.14
N THR A 212 1.63 9.99 23.46
CA THR A 212 2.73 10.89 23.79
C THR A 212 3.33 10.55 25.15
N HIS A 213 2.47 10.24 26.14
CA HIS A 213 2.89 9.90 27.49
C HIS A 213 3.64 8.57 27.54
N SER A 214 3.14 7.53 26.86
CA SER A 214 3.75 6.21 26.81
C SER A 214 5.17 6.26 26.23
N GLN A 215 5.39 7.04 25.17
CA GLN A 215 6.72 7.26 24.59
C GLN A 215 7.73 7.82 25.59
N SER A 216 7.30 8.69 26.51
CA SER A 216 8.16 9.23 27.56
C SER A 216 8.50 8.19 28.64
N MET A 217 7.54 7.32 28.98
CA MET A 217 7.71 6.25 29.99
C MET A 217 8.70 5.17 29.54
N TYR A 218 8.70 4.81 28.25
CA TYR A 218 9.63 3.80 27.71
C TYR A 218 11.05 4.33 27.43
N GLY A 219 11.40 5.54 27.91
CA GLY A 219 12.77 6.05 27.79
C GLY A 219 13.22 6.36 26.36
N LEU A 220 12.29 6.58 25.42
CA LEU A 220 12.58 6.98 24.04
C LEU A 220 13.07 8.43 23.90
N SER A 221 13.41 9.06 25.04
CA SER A 221 13.81 10.45 25.25
C SER A 221 15.04 10.89 24.43
N HIS A 222 15.85 9.94 23.94
CA HIS A 222 17.04 10.21 23.12
C HIS A 222 16.75 10.35 21.61
N SER A 223 15.49 10.15 21.19
CA SER A 223 15.04 10.29 19.80
C SER A 223 13.98 11.39 19.65
N LYS A 224 13.83 11.96 18.45
CA LYS A 224 12.72 12.91 18.21
C LYS A 224 11.39 12.21 18.50
N PRO A 225 10.51 12.79 19.33
CA PRO A 225 9.24 12.15 19.70
C PRO A 225 8.40 11.90 18.45
N ARG A 226 7.85 10.70 18.31
CA ARG A 226 6.96 10.36 17.20
C ARG A 226 5.60 10.99 17.45
N ARG A 227 4.99 11.51 16.39
CA ARG A 227 3.65 12.09 16.41
C ARG A 227 2.71 11.21 15.59
N LEU A 228 1.44 11.18 15.99
CA LEU A 228 0.38 10.55 15.22
C LEU A 228 -0.05 11.49 14.09
N GLN A 229 -0.32 10.92 12.92
CA GLN A 229 -0.97 11.58 11.80
C GLN A 229 -2.25 10.81 11.51
N TRP A 230 -3.40 11.48 11.61
CA TRP A 230 -4.69 10.85 11.34
C TRP A 230 -4.93 10.70 9.83
N THR A 231 -5.76 9.73 9.45
CA THR A 231 -6.05 9.42 8.05
C THR A 231 -7.52 9.12 7.83
N TRP A 232 -7.98 9.28 6.58
CA TRP A 232 -9.30 8.89 6.09
C TRP A 232 -9.43 7.39 5.76
N LEU A 233 -8.42 6.58 6.08
CA LEU A 233 -8.38 5.16 5.71
C LEU A 233 -9.17 4.24 6.67
N GLY A 234 -9.69 4.79 7.77
CA GLY A 234 -10.51 4.04 8.72
C GLY A 234 -11.89 3.71 8.16
N HIS A 235 -12.67 2.98 8.97
CA HIS A 235 -14.03 2.58 8.67
C HIS A 235 -14.96 2.83 9.86
N ALA A 236 -16.27 2.86 9.60
CA ALA A 236 -17.30 3.04 10.59
C ALA A 236 -18.55 2.21 10.24
N GLU A 237 -19.31 1.89 11.27
CA GLU A 237 -20.66 1.36 11.16
C GLU A 237 -21.64 2.47 11.53
N LEU A 238 -22.61 2.75 10.67
CA LEU A 238 -23.61 3.80 10.88
C LEU A 238 -25.02 3.24 10.75
N GLN A 239 -25.90 3.68 11.64
CA GLN A 239 -27.32 3.36 11.55
C GLN A 239 -28.07 4.44 10.77
N LEU A 240 -28.74 4.05 9.69
CA LEU A 240 -29.60 4.91 8.88
C LEU A 240 -30.98 4.26 8.76
N GLY A 241 -31.92 4.68 9.63
CA GLY A 241 -33.22 4.03 9.72
C GLY A 241 -33.08 2.56 10.09
N CYS A 242 -33.54 1.65 9.23
CA CYS A 242 -33.34 0.20 9.39
C CYS A 242 -32.03 -0.33 8.80
N TRP A 243 -31.21 0.52 8.17
CA TRP A 243 -29.97 0.07 7.55
C TRP A 243 -28.79 0.21 8.50
N THR A 244 -27.91 -0.80 8.47
CA THR A 244 -26.57 -0.75 9.06
C THR A 244 -25.57 -0.58 7.92
N LEU A 245 -24.99 0.61 7.80
CA LEU A 245 -24.04 0.96 6.76
C LEU A 245 -22.62 0.74 7.24
N HIS A 246 -21.87 -0.11 6.56
CA HIS A 246 -20.43 -0.21 6.74
C HIS A 246 -19.77 0.71 5.70
N VAL A 247 -19.06 1.73 6.17
CA VAL A 247 -18.54 2.83 5.36
C VAL A 247 -17.10 3.17 5.74
N SER A 248 -16.39 3.86 4.85
CA SER A 248 -15.11 4.50 5.20
C SER A 248 -15.32 5.72 6.11
N THR A 249 -14.28 6.17 6.81
CA THR A 249 -14.33 7.39 7.64
C THR A 249 -14.66 8.65 6.83
N LEU A 250 -14.24 8.71 5.55
CA LEU A 250 -14.63 9.81 4.65
C LEU A 250 -16.12 9.74 4.28
N GLN A 251 -16.64 8.54 3.98
CA GLN A 251 -18.07 8.35 3.77
C GLN A 251 -18.88 8.66 5.02
N MET A 252 -18.40 8.30 6.21
CA MET A 252 -19.02 8.68 7.48
C MET A 252 -19.11 10.20 7.61
N PHE A 253 -18.01 10.92 7.37
CA PHE A 253 -18.00 12.37 7.37
C PHE A 253 -19.07 12.97 6.43
N ILE A 254 -19.18 12.44 5.21
CA ILE A 254 -20.17 12.88 4.22
C ILE A 254 -21.59 12.63 4.72
N LEU A 255 -21.88 11.41 5.21
CA LEU A 255 -23.21 11.03 5.68
C LEU A 255 -23.64 11.84 6.91
N LEU A 256 -22.72 12.14 7.82
CA LEU A 256 -23.02 12.97 9.00
C LEU A 256 -23.42 14.42 8.65
N HIS A 257 -23.04 14.94 7.47
CA HIS A 257 -23.52 16.27 7.03
C HIS A 257 -25.03 16.27 6.79
N PHE A 258 -25.61 15.14 6.39
CA PHE A 258 -27.05 15.03 6.16
C PHE A 258 -27.89 15.05 7.44
N ASN A 259 -27.26 14.96 8.63
CA ASN A 259 -27.96 15.17 9.90
C ASN A 259 -28.43 16.63 10.08
N HIS A 260 -27.78 17.59 9.40
CA HIS A 260 -28.08 19.03 9.51
C HIS A 260 -28.55 19.65 8.20
N HIS A 261 -28.35 18.95 7.07
CA HIS A 261 -28.62 19.45 5.73
C HIS A 261 -29.42 18.41 4.92
N GLN A 262 -30.43 18.84 4.17
CA GLN A 262 -31.13 17.95 3.24
C GLN A 262 -30.29 17.67 1.99
N ASP A 263 -29.53 18.67 1.53
CA ASP A 263 -28.68 18.60 0.34
C ASP A 263 -27.25 19.03 0.69
N VAL A 264 -26.26 18.33 0.13
CA VAL A 264 -24.84 18.61 0.36
C VAL A 264 -24.14 18.77 -1.00
N GLN A 265 -23.54 19.94 -1.22
CA GLN A 265 -22.82 20.26 -2.46
C GLN A 265 -21.42 19.63 -2.47
N VAL A 266 -21.03 19.02 -3.60
CA VAL A 266 -19.71 18.36 -3.75
C VAL A 266 -18.57 19.37 -3.61
N GLU A 267 -18.74 20.59 -4.13
CA GLU A 267 -17.75 21.67 -4.02
C GLU A 267 -17.50 22.06 -2.56
N SER A 268 -18.54 22.05 -1.71
CA SER A 268 -18.40 22.33 -0.29
C SER A 268 -17.59 21.25 0.42
N LEU A 269 -17.84 19.98 0.08
CA LEU A 269 -17.08 18.85 0.63
C LEU A 269 -15.60 18.92 0.24
N LEU A 270 -15.28 19.29 -1.01
CA LEU A 270 -13.90 19.48 -1.45
C LEU A 270 -13.20 20.61 -0.69
N GLN A 271 -13.88 21.73 -0.47
CA GLN A 271 -13.32 22.86 0.27
C GLN A 271 -13.08 22.52 1.74
N VAL A 272 -14.03 21.85 2.39
CA VAL A 272 -13.92 21.49 3.81
C VAL A 272 -12.85 20.44 4.03
N THR A 273 -12.80 19.40 3.21
CA THR A 273 -11.86 18.28 3.39
C THR A 273 -10.46 18.55 2.86
N GLY A 274 -10.31 19.48 1.90
CA GLY A 274 -9.03 19.72 1.22
C GLY A 274 -8.56 18.56 0.33
N LEU A 275 -9.41 17.56 0.09
CA LEU A 275 -9.09 16.37 -0.69
C LEU A 275 -9.17 16.64 -2.19
N SER A 276 -8.52 15.77 -2.97
CA SER A 276 -8.67 15.80 -4.43
C SER A 276 -10.05 15.30 -4.86
N ALA A 277 -10.52 15.80 -6.00
CA ALA A 277 -11.78 15.34 -6.58
C ALA A 277 -11.81 13.82 -6.81
N ALA A 278 -10.68 13.22 -7.20
CA ALA A 278 -10.59 11.78 -7.39
C ALA A 278 -10.85 10.99 -6.10
N VAL A 279 -10.22 11.40 -4.99
CA VAL A 279 -10.41 10.75 -3.68
C VAL A 279 -11.85 10.87 -3.20
N LEU A 280 -12.43 12.08 -3.32
CA LEU A 280 -13.81 12.31 -2.90
C LEU A 280 -14.81 11.52 -3.76
N LEU A 281 -14.62 11.48 -5.09
CA LEU A 281 -15.47 10.71 -5.99
C LEU A 281 -15.42 9.21 -5.70
N HIS A 282 -14.25 8.67 -5.37
CA HIS A 282 -14.12 7.27 -4.97
C HIS A 282 -14.95 6.94 -3.71
N ALA A 283 -15.05 7.87 -2.76
CA ALA A 283 -15.88 7.70 -1.58
C ALA A 283 -17.38 7.89 -1.86
N LEU A 284 -17.74 8.82 -2.74
CA LEU A 284 -19.13 9.11 -3.09
C LEU A 284 -19.76 8.01 -3.96
N GLN A 285 -18.99 7.37 -4.85
CA GLN A 285 -19.53 6.45 -5.85
C GLN A 285 -20.39 5.32 -5.26
N PRO A 286 -19.97 4.59 -4.20
CA PRO A 286 -20.82 3.57 -3.58
C PRO A 286 -22.07 4.15 -2.88
N LEU A 287 -22.03 5.41 -2.46
CA LEU A 287 -23.15 6.06 -1.78
C LEU A 287 -24.27 6.45 -2.75
N VAL A 288 -23.92 6.78 -4.00
CA VAL A 288 -24.85 7.29 -5.02
C VAL A 288 -25.18 6.29 -6.13
N SER A 289 -24.53 5.12 -6.14
CA SER A 289 -24.84 4.05 -7.09
C SER A 289 -26.24 3.47 -6.85
N ASP A 290 -26.80 2.76 -7.82
CA ASP A 290 -28.10 2.08 -7.69
C ASP A 290 -28.16 1.22 -6.41
N GLY A 291 -29.10 1.52 -5.52
CA GLY A 291 -29.25 0.87 -4.21
C GLY A 291 -28.41 1.49 -3.08
N GLY A 292 -27.67 2.57 -3.34
CA GLY A 292 -26.98 3.37 -2.34
C GLY A 292 -27.92 4.30 -1.56
N PRO A 293 -27.49 4.80 -0.39
CA PRO A 293 -28.31 5.62 0.50
C PRO A 293 -28.55 7.07 0.01
N LEU A 294 -27.79 7.56 -0.96
CA LEU A 294 -27.87 8.94 -1.44
C LEU A 294 -28.34 9.01 -2.89
N THR A 295 -29.16 10.00 -3.21
CA THR A 295 -29.49 10.38 -4.59
C THR A 295 -28.58 11.50 -5.05
N CYS A 296 -28.13 11.44 -6.31
CA CYS A 296 -27.37 12.50 -6.95
C CYS A 296 -28.25 13.16 -8.02
N SER A 297 -28.58 14.44 -7.83
CA SER A 297 -29.36 15.23 -8.77
C SER A 297 -28.57 16.46 -9.23
N PRO A 298 -28.77 16.92 -10.48
CA PRO A 298 -28.26 18.22 -10.89
C PRO A 298 -28.93 19.32 -10.05
N PRO A 299 -28.26 20.46 -9.82
CA PRO A 299 -28.72 21.50 -8.90
C PRO A 299 -30.11 22.10 -9.23
N ASP A 300 -30.61 21.89 -10.45
CA ASP A 300 -31.87 22.45 -10.94
C ASP A 300 -33.09 21.50 -10.83
N ASP A 301 -32.92 20.24 -10.38
CA ASP A 301 -34.03 19.26 -10.29
C ASP A 301 -33.87 18.30 -9.08
N PRO A 302 -34.18 18.76 -7.85
CA PRO A 302 -34.02 17.97 -6.64
C PRO A 302 -35.01 16.81 -6.61
N SER A 303 -34.50 15.57 -6.66
CA SER A 303 -35.30 14.37 -6.49
C SER A 303 -35.55 14.11 -5.00
N HIS A 304 -36.82 13.99 -4.61
CA HIS A 304 -37.18 13.59 -3.25
C HIS A 304 -36.84 12.11 -3.05
N GLY A 305 -35.87 11.82 -2.19
CA GLY A 305 -35.55 10.45 -1.78
C GLY A 305 -36.72 9.82 -1.01
N GLU A 306 -37.10 8.61 -1.38
CA GLU A 306 -38.08 7.84 -0.62
C GLU A 306 -37.40 7.26 0.63
N THR A 307 -38.07 7.37 1.78
CA THR A 307 -37.59 6.76 3.03
C THR A 307 -37.75 5.26 2.91
N VAL A 308 -36.65 4.51 2.94
CA VAL A 308 -36.71 3.04 2.84
C VAL A 308 -37.19 2.47 4.18
N ASP A 309 -38.50 2.27 4.29
CA ASP A 309 -39.12 1.58 5.42
C ASP A 309 -39.10 0.06 5.13
N GLY A 310 -38.45 -0.74 5.99
CA GLY A 310 -38.19 -2.15 5.67
C GLY A 310 -37.43 -2.96 6.72
N VAL A 311 -37.19 -4.23 6.41
CA VAL A 311 -36.42 -5.20 7.23
C VAL A 311 -35.00 -4.68 7.46
N PRO A 312 -34.38 -4.91 8.64
CA PRO A 312 -33.00 -4.49 8.86
C PRO A 312 -32.04 -5.05 7.80
N VAL A 313 -31.29 -4.17 7.13
CA VAL A 313 -30.34 -4.54 6.08
C VAL A 313 -28.94 -4.05 6.46
N SER A 314 -27.96 -4.96 6.50
CA SER A 314 -26.54 -4.58 6.57
C SER A 314 -25.99 -4.41 5.16
N VAL A 315 -25.40 -3.25 4.87
CA VAL A 315 -24.89 -2.88 3.55
C VAL A 315 -23.42 -2.52 3.64
N GLN A 316 -22.59 -3.20 2.83
CA GLN A 316 -21.16 -2.94 2.72
C GLN A 316 -20.90 -1.93 1.60
N LEU A 317 -20.56 -0.69 1.97
CA LEU A 317 -20.36 0.44 1.06
C LEU A 317 -18.90 0.93 1.02
N LEU A 318 -17.98 0.26 1.73
CA LEU A 318 -16.57 0.61 1.69
C LEU A 318 -16.05 0.53 0.23
N PRO A 319 -15.49 1.62 -0.32
CA PRO A 319 -14.86 1.57 -1.61
C PRO A 319 -13.58 0.74 -1.52
N ARG A 320 -13.23 0.02 -2.60
CA ARG A 320 -11.92 -0.61 -2.70
C ARG A 320 -10.84 0.46 -2.61
N GLN A 321 -9.97 0.35 -1.61
CA GLN A 321 -8.89 1.29 -1.35
C GLN A 321 -7.62 0.87 -2.07
N THR A 322 -7.71 0.40 -3.33
CA THR A 322 -6.57 -0.11 -4.11
C THR A 322 -5.66 1.04 -4.61
N TYR A 323 -5.34 1.90 -3.64
CA TYR A 323 -4.40 2.99 -3.41
C TYR A 323 -4.59 4.32 -4.14
N LEU A 324 -5.84 4.71 -4.42
CA LEU A 324 -6.33 6.08 -4.72
C LEU A 324 -5.44 7.05 -5.55
N ASN A 325 -4.71 6.71 -6.61
CA ASN A 325 -4.36 5.52 -7.38
C ASN A 325 -2.86 5.69 -7.66
N VAL A 326 -2.11 4.60 -7.84
CA VAL A 326 -0.68 4.54 -8.21
C VAL A 326 -0.05 5.87 -8.60
N ASP A 327 1.04 6.24 -7.93
CA ASP A 327 2.07 7.04 -8.59
C ASP A 327 2.27 6.35 -9.94
N GLU A 328 1.75 6.92 -11.05
CA GLU A 328 1.54 6.19 -12.32
C GLU A 328 2.85 5.54 -12.82
N ASP A 329 3.95 6.01 -12.25
CA ASP A 329 5.31 5.66 -12.50
C ASP A 329 6.04 5.10 -11.24
N ALA A 330 5.36 4.50 -10.27
CA ALA A 330 5.99 3.89 -9.09
C ALA A 330 7.03 2.84 -9.50
N ALA A 331 6.68 2.00 -10.48
CA ALA A 331 7.58 1.03 -11.06
C ALA A 331 8.77 1.68 -11.77
N GLY A 332 8.53 2.76 -12.54
CA GLY A 332 9.59 3.52 -13.19
C GLY A 332 10.49 4.25 -12.19
N THR A 333 9.95 4.72 -11.07
CA THR A 333 10.70 5.34 -9.97
C THR A 333 11.59 4.31 -9.27
N LEU A 334 11.07 3.11 -8.99
CA LEU A 334 11.86 2.00 -8.46
C LEU A 334 12.95 1.56 -9.44
N GLU A 335 12.65 1.52 -10.73
CA GLU A 335 13.61 1.20 -11.78
C GLU A 335 14.71 2.26 -11.91
N ARG A 336 14.37 3.56 -11.93
CA ARG A 336 15.36 4.65 -11.92
C ARG A 336 16.24 4.59 -10.69
N LYS A 337 15.66 4.30 -9.51
CA LYS A 337 16.41 4.12 -8.27
C LYS A 337 17.41 2.98 -8.39
N ARG A 338 16.97 1.84 -8.88
CA ARG A 338 17.83 0.68 -9.13
C ARG A 338 18.96 1.01 -10.11
N ASN A 339 18.65 1.64 -11.24
CA ASN A 339 19.63 2.02 -12.25
C ASN A 339 20.67 3.00 -11.72
N TYR A 340 20.26 3.93 -10.85
CA TYR A 340 21.19 4.82 -10.15
C TYR A 340 22.13 4.05 -9.24
N ILE A 341 21.61 3.13 -8.42
CA ILE A 341 22.42 2.30 -7.52
C ILE A 341 23.41 1.43 -8.33
N TYR A 342 22.99 0.84 -9.44
CA TYR A 342 23.88 0.11 -10.35
C TYR A 342 25.04 0.97 -10.84
N CYS A 343 24.75 2.17 -11.34
CA CYS A 343 25.77 3.08 -11.83
C CYS A 343 26.75 3.49 -10.72
N LEU A 344 26.23 3.73 -9.52
CA LEU A 344 27.01 4.13 -8.36
C LEU A 344 27.93 3.00 -7.87
N ILE A 345 27.43 1.76 -7.79
CA ILE A 345 28.25 0.58 -7.47
C ILE A 345 29.40 0.44 -8.46
N VAL A 346 29.10 0.48 -9.77
CA VAL A 346 30.11 0.36 -10.82
C VAL A 346 31.13 1.51 -10.75
N HIS A 347 30.67 2.73 -10.48
CA HIS A 347 31.55 3.89 -10.34
C HIS A 347 32.53 3.76 -9.18
N ILE A 348 32.04 3.37 -7.99
CA ILE A 348 32.86 3.16 -6.80
C ILE A 348 33.88 2.04 -7.06
N MET A 349 33.43 0.92 -7.64
CA MET A 349 34.28 -0.24 -7.91
C MET A 349 35.34 0.05 -8.98
N LYS A 350 35.04 0.88 -9.99
CA LYS A 350 36.05 1.35 -10.97
C LYS A 350 37.20 2.12 -10.32
N GLN A 351 36.94 2.87 -9.25
CA GLN A 351 37.95 3.68 -8.57
C GLN A 351 38.77 2.85 -7.59
N GLU A 352 38.09 2.04 -6.79
CA GLU A 352 38.68 1.35 -5.64
C GLU A 352 39.26 -0.01 -6.02
N LYS A 353 38.82 -0.58 -7.15
CA LYS A 353 39.19 -1.88 -7.74
C LYS A 353 38.82 -3.09 -6.89
N GLU A 354 38.98 -3.02 -5.58
CA GLU A 354 38.68 -4.10 -4.65
C GLU A 354 38.26 -3.52 -3.29
N MET A 355 37.20 -4.05 -2.69
CA MET A 355 36.82 -3.68 -1.32
C MET A 355 35.92 -4.71 -0.66
N HIS A 356 35.80 -4.61 0.68
CA HIS A 356 34.83 -5.37 1.44
C HIS A 356 33.39 -4.99 1.07
N ILE A 357 32.49 -5.98 1.02
CA ILE A 357 31.08 -5.79 0.67
C ILE A 357 30.38 -4.77 1.58
N ASP A 358 30.63 -4.83 2.90
CA ASP A 358 30.05 -3.87 3.85
C ASP A 358 30.55 -2.44 3.61
N ASN A 359 31.81 -2.26 3.18
CA ASN A 359 32.34 -0.95 2.85
C ASN A 359 31.71 -0.40 1.57
N LEU A 360 31.45 -1.27 0.59
CA LEU A 360 30.73 -0.91 -0.63
C LEU A 360 29.29 -0.49 -0.29
N VAL A 361 28.60 -1.30 0.51
CA VAL A 361 27.24 -1.00 0.99
C VAL A 361 27.22 0.36 1.70
N PHE A 362 28.15 0.59 2.63
CA PHE A 362 28.25 1.85 3.36
C PHE A 362 28.47 3.06 2.42
N LYS A 363 29.43 2.97 1.49
CA LYS A 363 29.72 4.05 0.53
C LYS A 363 28.53 4.36 -0.38
N VAL A 364 27.81 3.32 -0.82
CA VAL A 364 26.60 3.49 -1.64
C VAL A 364 25.50 4.17 -0.84
N LEU A 365 25.21 3.71 0.38
CA LEU A 365 24.19 4.30 1.26
C LEU A 365 24.50 5.78 1.57
N ASP A 366 25.74 6.10 1.93
CA ASP A 366 26.19 7.47 2.21
C ASP A 366 26.02 8.38 0.98
N SER A 367 26.35 7.89 -0.22
CA SER A 367 26.20 8.63 -1.47
C SER A 367 24.72 8.84 -1.84
N CYS A 368 23.86 7.84 -1.62
CA CYS A 368 22.40 7.97 -1.80
C CYS A 368 21.82 9.02 -0.83
N GLN A 369 22.23 9.02 0.43
CA GLN A 369 21.75 9.97 1.44
C GLN A 369 22.18 11.42 1.13
N LYS A 370 23.41 11.62 0.65
CA LYS A 370 23.89 12.94 0.20
C LYS A 370 23.08 13.48 -0.98
N GLN A 371 22.67 12.60 -1.89
CA GLN A 371 21.81 12.97 -3.02
C GLN A 371 20.41 13.38 -2.54
N GLU A 372 19.84 12.69 -1.56
CA GLU A 372 18.55 13.07 -0.95
C GLU A 372 18.59 14.44 -0.28
N ALA A 373 19.63 14.71 0.51
CA ALA A 373 19.78 15.98 1.22
C ALA A 373 19.91 17.20 0.27
N SER A 374 20.29 16.96 -0.98
CA SER A 374 20.41 17.98 -2.02
C SER A 374 19.09 18.30 -2.75
N ARG A 375 18.03 17.52 -2.54
CA ARG A 375 16.72 17.71 -3.17
C ARG A 375 15.77 18.51 -2.29
N SER A 376 14.96 19.36 -2.91
CA SER A 376 13.90 20.13 -2.23
C SER A 376 12.87 19.19 -1.58
N PRO A 377 12.31 19.56 -0.40
CA PRO A 377 11.26 18.77 0.25
C PRO A 377 10.00 18.77 -0.63
N GLY A 378 9.71 17.64 -1.28
CA GLY A 378 8.58 17.49 -2.21
C GLY A 378 8.86 16.59 -3.41
N GLY A 379 10.13 16.35 -3.76
CA GLY A 379 10.50 15.28 -4.70
C GLY A 379 10.54 13.95 -3.97
N GLY A 380 9.91 12.90 -4.52
CA GLY A 380 9.80 11.57 -3.89
C GLY A 380 11.05 11.12 -3.14
N SER A 381 10.85 10.65 -1.90
CA SER A 381 11.90 10.17 -1.00
C SER A 381 12.69 9.03 -1.67
N PHE A 382 14.01 9.20 -1.81
CA PHE A 382 14.92 8.22 -2.39
C PHE A 382 15.51 7.35 -1.26
N SER A 383 14.67 6.71 -0.44
CA SER A 383 15.21 5.96 0.70
C SER A 383 15.88 4.68 0.22
N CYS A 384 17.20 4.56 0.34
CA CYS A 384 17.98 3.38 -0.03
C CYS A 384 18.24 2.50 1.20
N SER A 385 17.78 1.25 1.17
CA SER A 385 18.03 0.29 2.26
C SER A 385 19.26 -0.57 1.97
N THR A 386 19.86 -1.16 3.01
CA THR A 386 20.93 -2.16 2.86
C THR A 386 20.51 -3.31 1.94
N GLY A 387 19.24 -3.75 2.03
CA GLY A 387 18.68 -4.80 1.17
C GLY A 387 18.67 -4.40 -0.31
N ASP A 388 18.29 -3.16 -0.62
CA ASP A 388 18.31 -2.61 -1.99
C ASP A 388 19.72 -2.68 -2.57
N VAL A 389 20.71 -2.25 -1.80
CA VAL A 389 22.12 -2.21 -2.24
C VAL A 389 22.67 -3.61 -2.43
N LEU A 390 22.44 -4.53 -1.49
CA LEU A 390 22.89 -5.91 -1.60
C LEU A 390 22.27 -6.64 -2.80
N SER A 391 20.98 -6.45 -3.05
CA SER A 391 20.31 -6.96 -4.24
C SER A 391 20.96 -6.40 -5.51
N CYS A 392 21.29 -5.10 -5.51
CA CYS A 392 21.98 -4.50 -6.64
C CYS A 392 23.41 -4.99 -6.83
N ILE A 393 24.17 -5.22 -5.76
CA ILE A 393 25.51 -5.81 -5.81
C ILE A 393 25.44 -7.21 -6.41
N MET A 394 24.49 -8.04 -5.97
CA MET A 394 24.28 -9.37 -6.53
C MET A 394 23.94 -9.33 -8.03
N HIS A 395 23.15 -8.36 -8.47
CA HIS A 395 22.87 -8.15 -9.89
C HIS A 395 24.14 -7.77 -10.67
N VAL A 396 24.91 -6.80 -10.18
CA VAL A 396 26.14 -6.35 -10.83
C VAL A 396 27.18 -7.48 -10.91
N ILE A 397 27.20 -8.38 -9.92
CA ILE A 397 27.96 -9.64 -9.97
C ILE A 397 27.45 -10.54 -11.10
N SER A 398 26.13 -10.76 -11.19
CA SER A 398 25.53 -11.61 -12.24
C SER A 398 25.76 -11.10 -13.66
N LYS A 399 25.96 -9.77 -13.81
CA LYS A 399 26.31 -9.12 -15.08
C LYS A 399 27.81 -9.20 -15.40
N GLY A 400 28.65 -9.65 -14.48
CA GLY A 400 30.09 -9.78 -14.67
C GLY A 400 30.87 -8.48 -14.55
N CYS A 401 30.27 -7.38 -14.06
CA CYS A 401 30.98 -6.11 -13.85
C CYS A 401 31.87 -6.15 -12.61
N ILE A 402 31.49 -6.96 -11.62
CA ILE A 402 32.26 -7.20 -10.40
C ILE A 402 32.21 -8.70 -10.08
N ARG A 403 33.19 -9.24 -9.38
CA ARG A 403 33.18 -10.62 -8.88
C ARG A 403 33.47 -10.67 -7.40
N ARG A 404 33.07 -11.74 -6.73
CA ARG A 404 33.58 -12.05 -5.40
C ARG A 404 34.95 -12.71 -5.54
N ASN A 405 35.88 -12.35 -4.66
CA ASN A 405 37.17 -13.03 -4.58
C ASN A 405 36.94 -14.49 -4.15
N GLU A 406 37.69 -15.41 -4.76
CA GLU A 406 37.51 -16.86 -4.55
C GLU A 406 37.96 -17.32 -3.17
N GLU A 407 39.00 -16.71 -2.62
CA GLU A 407 39.55 -17.01 -1.30
C GLU A 407 38.82 -16.24 -0.20
N ASN A 408 38.36 -15.03 -0.50
CA ASN A 408 37.70 -14.12 0.44
C ASN A 408 36.34 -13.64 -0.11
N PRO A 409 35.24 -14.41 0.07
CA PRO A 409 33.93 -14.09 -0.52
C PRO A 409 33.32 -12.76 -0.10
N HIS A 410 33.80 -12.17 1.01
CA HIS A 410 33.40 -10.86 1.50
C HIS A 410 34.06 -9.70 0.76
N ILE A 411 35.10 -9.98 -0.03
CA ILE A 411 35.78 -9.01 -0.87
C ILE A 411 35.22 -9.10 -2.29
N VAL A 412 34.86 -7.94 -2.84
CA VAL A 412 34.42 -7.79 -4.23
C VAL A 412 35.49 -7.06 -5.03
N GLU A 413 35.71 -7.53 -6.25
CA GLU A 413 36.69 -7.00 -7.19
C GLU A 413 35.99 -6.49 -8.44
N PHE A 414 36.43 -5.35 -8.95
CA PHE A 414 36.01 -4.81 -10.23
C PHE A 414 36.64 -5.61 -11.36
N LEU A 415 35.82 -6.08 -12.29
CA LEU A 415 36.29 -6.68 -13.52
C LEU A 415 36.33 -5.57 -14.59
N PRO A 416 37.52 -5.20 -15.09
CA PRO A 416 37.60 -4.38 -16.29
C PRO A 416 36.83 -5.12 -17.38
N GLU A 417 35.84 -4.47 -18.00
CA GLU A 417 35.43 -4.91 -19.32
C GLU A 417 36.71 -4.91 -20.16
N ASP A 418 37.18 -6.10 -20.57
CA ASP A 418 37.95 -6.17 -21.80
C ASP A 418 37.06 -5.48 -22.83
N PRO A 419 37.53 -4.42 -23.53
CA PRO A 419 36.77 -3.85 -24.61
C PRO A 419 36.66 -4.99 -25.63
N SER A 420 35.55 -5.72 -25.58
CA SER A 420 35.07 -6.43 -26.73
C SER A 420 34.74 -5.29 -27.67
N THR A 421 35.73 -4.92 -28.48
CA THR A 421 35.50 -4.27 -29.76
C THR A 421 34.23 -4.93 -30.29
N PRO A 422 33.16 -4.17 -30.60
CA PRO A 422 32.05 -4.78 -31.30
C PRO A 422 32.71 -5.48 -32.47
N GLN A 423 32.61 -6.81 -32.55
CA GLN A 423 32.94 -7.48 -33.79
C GLN A 423 31.98 -6.80 -34.76
N LYS A 424 32.51 -5.86 -35.56
CA LYS A 424 31.93 -5.53 -36.83
C LYS A 424 31.80 -6.90 -37.47
N GLY A 425 30.60 -7.49 -37.34
CA GLY A 425 30.21 -8.57 -38.20
C GLY A 425 30.56 -8.04 -39.57
N GLN A 426 31.51 -8.70 -40.22
CA GLN A 426 31.74 -8.47 -41.63
C GLN A 426 30.41 -8.84 -42.27
N ALA A 427 29.55 -7.84 -42.45
CA ALA A 427 28.49 -7.94 -43.42
C ALA A 427 29.24 -8.10 -44.75
N GLN A 428 29.39 -9.35 -45.18
CA GLN A 428 29.80 -9.68 -46.53
C GLN A 428 28.70 -9.16 -47.46
N PHE A 429 28.78 -7.88 -47.79
CA PHE A 429 28.08 -7.33 -48.92
C PHE A 429 28.89 -7.71 -50.16
N SER A 430 28.54 -8.86 -50.73
CA SER A 430 28.96 -9.24 -52.07
C SER A 430 28.28 -8.29 -53.07
N PHE A 431 28.95 -7.19 -53.42
CA PHE A 431 28.55 -6.37 -54.56
C PHE A 431 28.97 -7.07 -55.85
N SER A 432 28.09 -7.92 -56.38
CA SER A 432 28.19 -8.36 -57.78
C SER A 432 27.65 -7.25 -58.69
N ARG A 433 28.55 -6.46 -59.26
CA ARG A 433 28.20 -5.47 -60.28
C ARG A 433 28.02 -6.16 -61.63
N ALA A 434 26.74 -6.29 -61.99
CA ALA A 434 26.17 -6.24 -63.34
C ALA A 434 26.87 -7.00 -64.48
N GLU A 435 26.22 -8.05 -64.96
CA GLU A 435 26.08 -8.23 -66.41
C GLU A 435 24.59 -8.14 -66.79
N ILE A 436 24.33 -7.18 -67.67
CA ILE A 436 23.07 -6.95 -68.34
C ILE A 436 22.88 -8.05 -69.38
N ARG A 437 21.80 -8.85 -69.27
CA ARG A 437 21.08 -9.32 -70.47
C ARG A 437 19.64 -9.79 -70.17
N LYS A 438 18.74 -8.93 -70.64
CA LYS A 438 17.43 -9.09 -71.25
C LYS A 438 16.89 -10.53 -71.52
N ASP A 439 15.56 -10.61 -71.44
CA ASP A 439 14.62 -11.67 -71.84
C ASP A 439 14.30 -12.66 -70.71
N GLY A 440 13.06 -12.97 -70.33
CA GLY A 440 11.73 -12.58 -70.79
C GLY A 440 10.68 -13.34 -69.96
N ALA A 441 9.44 -12.84 -69.98
CA ALA A 441 8.19 -13.52 -69.63
C ALA A 441 7.89 -13.91 -68.15
N GLU A 442 6.81 -13.29 -67.66
CA GLU A 442 5.67 -13.88 -66.93
C GLU A 442 5.91 -14.74 -65.68
N SER A 443 5.49 -14.23 -64.52
CA SER A 443 4.35 -14.83 -63.78
C SER A 443 3.98 -13.96 -62.56
N ARG A 444 2.69 -13.64 -62.48
CA ARG A 444 1.97 -13.05 -61.34
C ARG A 444 2.16 -13.84 -60.04
N ALA A 445 2.14 -13.12 -58.91
CA ALA A 445 1.31 -13.49 -57.76
C ALA A 445 1.15 -12.28 -56.81
N ASP A 446 -0.06 -11.71 -56.82
CA ASP A 446 -0.58 -10.80 -55.80
C ASP A 446 -0.75 -11.52 -54.46
N ILE A 447 -0.42 -10.85 -53.34
CA ILE A 447 -0.96 -11.21 -52.03
C ILE A 447 -1.54 -9.94 -51.38
N ARG A 448 -2.86 -9.97 -51.26
CA ARG A 448 -3.74 -9.02 -50.60
C ARG A 448 -3.80 -9.38 -49.11
N CYS A 449 -3.73 -8.39 -48.23
CA CYS A 449 -4.14 -8.51 -46.83
C CYS A 449 -5.61 -8.14 -46.72
N ASP A 450 -6.43 -9.05 -46.20
CA ASP A 450 -7.78 -8.74 -45.70
C ASP A 450 -7.77 -8.79 -44.17
N LEU A 451 -8.62 -7.90 -43.63
CA LEU A 451 -8.83 -7.49 -42.24
C LEU A 451 -9.02 -8.61 -41.21
#